data_AF-A0A2E4W5N5-F1
#
_entry.id   AF-A0A2E4W5N5-F1
#
_cell.length_a   1.000
_cell.length_b   1.000
_cell.length_c   1.000
_cell.angle_alpha   90.00
_cell.angle_beta   90.00
_cell.angle_gamma   90.00
#
_symmetry.space_group_name_H-M   'P 1'
#
loop_
_entity.id
_entity.type
_entity.pdbx_description
1 polymer ?
#
loop_
_entity_poly.entity_id
_entity_poly.type
_entity_poly.pdbx_seq_one_letter_code
_entity_poly.pdbx_strand_id
1 'polypeptide(L)'
;MAIKMTNAVFENVLFGTTMKKVNETQMGPKDAYWINRITNKLGELGKDFITAKQKVLEKYQDKDIEPTEDGMVQIPKENIEEFTKDFQELLDIEIEIPFDKRAYPEALELSPQEIGAIESVFDMSSLED
;
A
#
# COMPACT_ATOMS: atom_id res chain seq x y z
N MET A 1 16.91 1.01 10.59
CA MET A 1 15.58 0.83 11.19
C MET A 1 14.63 0.34 10.11
N ALA A 2 13.83 -0.68 10.43
CA ALA A 2 12.80 -1.18 9.51
C ALA A 2 11.82 -0.06 9.14
N ILE A 3 11.37 -0.06 7.89
CA ILE A 3 10.32 0.82 7.42
C ILE A 3 9.00 0.39 8.05
N LYS A 4 8.25 1.36 8.59
CA LYS A 4 6.94 1.17 9.22
C LYS A 4 5.87 1.94 8.47
N MET A 5 4.71 1.32 8.29
CA MET A 5 3.52 1.93 7.71
C MET A 5 2.28 1.15 8.19
N THR A 6 1.09 1.62 7.88
CA THR A 6 -0.14 0.87 8.16
C THR A 6 -0.67 0.21 6.88
N ASN A 7 -1.55 -0.77 7.03
CA ASN A 7 -2.25 -1.41 5.91
C ASN A 7 -3.00 -0.41 5.01
N ALA A 8 -3.37 0.77 5.53
CA ALA A 8 -3.98 1.85 4.74
C ALA A 8 -3.19 2.21 3.48
N VAL A 9 -1.87 1.98 3.46
CA VAL A 9 -1.02 2.20 2.28
C VAL A 9 -1.49 1.40 1.05
N PHE A 10 -2.11 0.23 1.25
CA PHE A 10 -2.56 -0.64 0.16
C PHE A 10 -3.89 -0.22 -0.45
N GLU A 11 -4.67 0.63 0.23
CA GLU A 11 -5.84 1.31 -0.35
C GLU A 11 -5.44 2.60 -1.09
N ASN A 12 -4.20 3.09 -0.89
CA ASN A 12 -3.72 4.30 -1.55
C ASN A 12 -3.30 4.00 -3.00
N VAL A 13 -4.21 4.27 -3.94
CA VAL A 13 -3.98 4.10 -5.38
C VAL A 13 -2.75 4.89 -5.88
N LEU A 14 -2.51 6.09 -5.35
CA LEU A 14 -1.36 6.90 -5.73
C LEU A 14 -0.05 6.25 -5.27
N PHE A 15 0.00 5.68 -4.07
CA PHE A 15 1.17 4.91 -3.61
C PHE A 15 1.49 3.75 -4.55
N GLY A 16 0.49 2.92 -4.87
CA GLY A 16 0.68 1.77 -5.74
C GLY A 16 1.16 2.13 -7.14
N THR A 17 0.55 3.17 -7.75
CA THR A 17 0.98 3.65 -9.08
C THR A 17 2.36 4.30 -9.05
N THR A 18 2.70 5.04 -8.00
CA THR A 18 4.03 5.63 -7.82
C THR A 18 5.10 4.56 -7.64
N MET A 19 4.89 3.57 -6.77
CA MET A 19 5.86 2.48 -6.58
C MET A 19 6.09 1.67 -7.85
N LYS A 20 5.05 1.49 -8.67
CA LYS A 20 5.19 0.87 -10.00
C LYS A 20 6.10 1.72 -10.90
N LYS A 21 5.86 3.03 -11.00
CA LYS A 21 6.70 3.95 -11.78
C LYS A 21 8.15 3.96 -11.29
N VAL A 22 8.36 3.96 -9.97
CA VAL A 22 9.68 3.86 -9.35
C VAL A 22 10.40 2.58 -9.79
N ASN A 23 9.71 1.43 -9.78
CA ASN A 23 10.27 0.15 -10.18
C ASN A 23 10.51 0.00 -11.70
N GLU A 24 9.87 0.84 -12.52
CA GLU A 24 10.08 0.90 -13.98
C GLU A 24 11.20 1.89 -14.37
N THR A 25 11.65 2.73 -13.44
CA THR A 25 12.67 3.75 -13.70
C THR A 25 14.05 3.12 -13.87
N GLN A 26 14.80 3.56 -14.88
CA GLN A 26 16.19 3.13 -15.08
C GLN A 26 17.12 3.82 -14.09
N MET A 27 17.94 3.03 -13.39
CA MET A 27 18.84 3.54 -12.35
C MET A 27 20.03 2.60 -12.15
N GLY A 28 20.99 3.05 -11.35
CA GLY A 28 22.19 2.27 -11.05
C GLY A 28 21.87 0.91 -10.42
N PRO A 29 22.73 -0.12 -10.59
CA PRO A 29 22.43 -1.48 -10.15
C PRO A 29 22.06 -1.61 -8.65
N LYS A 30 22.64 -0.77 -7.79
CA LYS A 30 22.39 -0.81 -6.34
C LYS A 30 20.98 -0.36 -5.98
N ASP A 31 20.45 0.65 -6.66
CA ASP A 31 19.13 1.21 -6.41
C ASP A 31 18.06 0.35 -7.07
N ALA A 32 18.29 -0.05 -8.33
CA ALA A 32 17.42 -0.98 -9.04
C ALA A 32 17.19 -2.28 -8.27
N TYR A 33 18.26 -2.89 -7.73
CA TYR A 33 18.15 -4.12 -6.94
C TYR A 33 17.35 -3.93 -5.65
N TRP A 34 17.60 -2.83 -4.92
CA TRP A 34 16.89 -2.56 -3.67
C TRP A 34 15.41 -2.23 -3.91
N ILE A 35 15.12 -1.38 -4.90
CA ILE A 35 13.75 -1.02 -5.31
C ILE A 35 12.97 -2.25 -5.75
N ASN A 36 13.57 -3.15 -6.53
CA ASN A 36 12.89 -4.38 -6.92
C ASN A 36 12.52 -5.24 -5.71
N ARG A 37 13.44 -5.39 -4.74
CA ARG A 37 13.20 -6.19 -3.54
C ARG A 37 12.13 -5.62 -2.63
N ILE A 38 12.15 -4.31 -2.39
CA ILE A 38 11.11 -3.67 -1.57
C ILE A 38 9.75 -3.70 -2.28
N THR A 39 9.71 -3.51 -3.62
CA THR A 39 8.49 -3.63 -4.41
C THR A 39 7.91 -5.04 -4.35
N ASN A 40 8.73 -6.07 -4.46
CA ASN A 40 8.30 -7.46 -4.28
C ASN A 40 7.74 -7.69 -2.87
N LYS A 41 8.41 -7.16 -1.84
CA LYS A 41 7.94 -7.32 -0.45
C LYS A 41 6.62 -6.59 -0.20
N LEU A 42 6.46 -5.38 -0.71
CA LEU A 42 5.20 -4.65 -0.70
C LEU A 42 4.10 -5.42 -1.43
N GLY A 43 4.43 -6.09 -2.55
CA GLY A 43 3.49 -6.95 -3.27
C GLY A 43 3.05 -8.18 -2.48
N GLU A 44 3.94 -8.80 -1.70
CA GLU A 44 3.57 -9.88 -0.77
C GLU A 44 2.61 -9.38 0.32
N LEU A 45 2.99 -8.28 1.01
CA LEU A 45 2.18 -7.70 2.08
C LEU A 45 0.82 -7.20 1.56
N GLY A 46 0.78 -6.66 0.34
CA GLY A 46 -0.46 -6.25 -0.32
C GLY A 46 -1.40 -7.43 -0.60
N LYS A 47 -0.87 -8.62 -0.94
CA LYS A 47 -1.69 -9.84 -1.08
C LYS A 47 -2.26 -10.31 0.25
N ASP A 48 -1.46 -10.24 1.32
CA ASP A 48 -1.92 -10.57 2.67
C ASP A 48 -3.03 -9.62 3.11
N PHE A 49 -2.87 -8.32 2.85
CA PHE A 49 -3.90 -7.31 3.08
C PHE A 49 -5.18 -7.57 2.29
N ILE A 50 -5.09 -7.85 0.98
CA ILE A 50 -6.26 -8.17 0.13
C ILE A 50 -6.99 -9.40 0.69
N THR A 51 -6.25 -10.42 1.11
CA THR A 51 -6.83 -11.63 1.72
C THR A 51 -7.57 -11.30 3.03
N ALA A 52 -6.99 -10.45 3.87
CA ALA A 52 -7.63 -10.00 5.10
C ALA A 52 -8.87 -9.13 4.83
N LYS A 53 -8.80 -8.22 3.87
CA LYS A 53 -9.91 -7.38 3.41
C LYS A 53 -11.08 -8.22 2.91
N GLN A 54 -10.80 -9.25 2.10
CA GLN A 54 -11.82 -10.17 1.62
C GLN A 54 -12.57 -10.85 2.77
N LYS A 55 -11.88 -11.28 3.82
CA LYS A 55 -12.53 -11.88 5.00
C LYS A 55 -13.46 -10.90 5.73
N VAL A 56 -13.07 -9.62 5.83
CA VAL A 56 -13.93 -8.57 6.42
C VAL A 56 -15.16 -8.35 5.53
N LEU A 57 -14.97 -8.24 4.21
CA LEU A 57 -16.08 -8.09 3.27
C LEU A 57 -17.04 -9.29 3.32
N GLU A 58 -16.51 -10.51 3.32
CA GLU A 58 -17.30 -11.75 3.40
C GLU A 58 -18.15 -11.86 4.67
N LYS A 59 -17.65 -11.29 5.78
CA LYS A 59 -18.35 -11.26 7.07
C LYS A 59 -19.60 -10.38 7.02
N TYR A 60 -19.54 -9.26 6.30
CA TYR A 60 -20.58 -8.22 6.34
C TYR A 60 -21.38 -8.05 5.06
N GLN A 61 -20.96 -8.65 3.95
CA GLN A 61 -21.66 -8.53 2.67
C GLN A 61 -23.08 -9.12 2.72
N ASP A 62 -23.95 -8.53 1.91
CA ASP A 62 -25.27 -9.05 1.61
C ASP A 62 -25.12 -10.31 0.75
N LYS A 63 -25.44 -11.47 1.30
CA LYS A 63 -25.30 -12.76 0.62
C LYS A 63 -26.39 -13.02 -0.41
N ASP A 64 -27.47 -12.24 -0.38
CA ASP A 64 -28.57 -12.37 -1.32
C ASP A 64 -28.35 -11.50 -2.58
N ILE A 65 -27.26 -10.72 -2.62
CA ILE A 65 -26.88 -9.85 -3.73
C ILE A 65 -25.55 -10.33 -4.31
N GLU A 66 -25.56 -10.69 -5.60
CA GLU A 66 -24.32 -11.06 -6.28
C GLU A 66 -23.38 -9.85 -6.42
N PRO A 67 -22.06 -10.04 -6.30
CA PRO A 67 -21.09 -8.99 -6.57
C PRO A 67 -21.23 -8.44 -7.99
N THR A 68 -20.88 -7.17 -8.19
CA THR A 68 -20.85 -6.57 -9.54
C THR A 68 -19.77 -7.22 -10.41
N GLU A 69 -19.81 -6.99 -11.73
CA GLU A 69 -18.77 -7.45 -12.66
C GLU A 69 -17.36 -6.97 -12.25
N ASP A 70 -17.28 -5.81 -11.58
CA ASP A 70 -16.05 -5.24 -11.03
C ASP A 70 -15.66 -5.79 -9.65
N GLY A 71 -16.42 -6.77 -9.13
CA GLY A 71 -16.18 -7.41 -7.84
C GLY A 71 -16.61 -6.56 -6.63
N MET A 72 -17.45 -5.54 -6.81
CA MET A 72 -17.97 -4.75 -5.69
C MET A 72 -19.08 -5.53 -4.98
N VAL A 73 -19.03 -5.54 -3.64
CA VAL A 73 -20.03 -6.19 -2.79
C VAL A 73 -20.89 -5.15 -2.09
N GLN A 74 -22.14 -5.50 -1.80
CA GLN A 74 -23.03 -4.64 -1.04
C GLN A 74 -22.95 -4.98 0.45
N ILE A 75 -22.86 -3.96 1.31
CA ILE A 75 -22.97 -4.12 2.77
C ILE A 75 -24.37 -3.66 3.21
N PRO A 76 -25.17 -4.50 3.90
CA PRO A 76 -26.46 -4.12 4.45
C PRO A 76 -26.33 -2.94 5.42
N LYS A 77 -27.35 -2.08 5.49
CA LYS A 77 -27.29 -0.83 6.28
C LYS A 77 -27.05 -1.09 7.76
N GLU A 78 -27.64 -2.16 8.29
CA GLU A 78 -27.50 -2.64 9.65
C GLU A 78 -26.06 -3.07 10.00
N ASN A 79 -25.26 -3.46 9.00
CA ASN A 79 -23.89 -3.93 9.19
C ASN A 79 -22.83 -2.83 8.97
N ILE A 80 -23.21 -1.64 8.48
CA ILE A 80 -22.25 -0.59 8.09
C ILE A 80 -21.36 -0.16 9.26
N GLU A 81 -21.91 0.00 10.46
CA GLU A 81 -21.15 0.46 11.63
C GLU A 81 -20.08 -0.57 12.03
N GLU A 82 -20.47 -1.84 12.17
CA GLU A 82 -19.54 -2.93 12.51
C GLU A 82 -18.51 -3.18 11.40
N PHE A 83 -18.93 -3.14 10.14
CA PHE A 83 -18.04 -3.21 8.98
C PHE A 83 -17.00 -2.09 9.00
N THR A 84 -17.43 -0.84 9.20
CA THR A 84 -16.53 0.31 9.20
C THR A 84 -15.50 0.18 10.32
N LYS A 85 -15.93 -0.29 11.50
CA LYS A 85 -15.03 -0.54 12.63
C LYS A 85 -14.00 -1.63 12.30
N ASP A 86 -14.43 -2.82 11.89
CA ASP A 86 -13.51 -3.93 11.59
C ASP A 86 -12.57 -3.60 10.42
N PHE A 87 -13.07 -2.87 9.42
CA PHE A 87 -12.26 -2.42 8.30
C PHE A 87 -11.24 -1.38 8.74
N GLN A 88 -11.61 -0.42 9.59
CA GLN A 88 -10.66 0.54 10.16
C GLN A 88 -9.60 -0.16 11.02
N GLU A 89 -9.98 -1.12 11.86
CA GLU A 89 -9.03 -1.94 12.63
C GLU A 89 -8.03 -2.67 11.72
N LEU A 90 -8.49 -3.18 10.57
CA LEU A 90 -7.62 -3.77 9.55
C LEU A 90 -6.66 -2.75 8.94
N LEU A 91 -7.13 -1.54 8.61
CA LEU A 91 -6.31 -0.46 8.03
C LEU A 91 -5.25 0.05 9.00
N ASP A 92 -5.54 0.05 10.30
CA ASP A 92 -4.67 0.57 11.36
C ASP A 92 -3.56 -0.41 11.78
N ILE A 93 -3.58 -1.65 11.29
CA ILE A 93 -2.50 -2.62 11.55
C ILE A 93 -1.18 -2.05 11.02
N GLU A 94 -0.23 -1.83 11.93
CA GLU A 94 1.15 -1.50 11.60
C GLU A 94 1.81 -2.71 10.95
N ILE A 95 2.43 -2.47 9.80
CA ILE A 95 3.27 -3.43 9.10
C ILE A 95 4.72 -2.98 9.13
N GLU A 96 5.61 -3.94 9.37
CA GLU A 96 7.05 -3.73 9.30
C GLU A 96 7.60 -4.32 8.01
N ILE A 97 8.27 -3.47 7.24
CA ILE A 97 9.00 -3.87 6.05
C ILE A 97 10.46 -4.05 6.46
N PRO A 98 11.05 -5.26 6.31
CA PRO A 98 12.38 -5.59 6.84
C PRO A 98 13.51 -5.03 5.96
N PHE A 99 13.44 -3.73 5.67
CA PHE A 99 14.39 -2.96 4.89
C PHE A 99 14.63 -1.63 5.59
N ASP A 100 15.88 -1.19 5.58
CA ASP A 100 16.22 0.16 5.98
C ASP A 100 15.86 1.14 4.85
N LYS A 101 15.38 2.33 5.23
CA LYS A 101 15.24 3.46 4.30
C LYS A 101 16.59 3.74 3.62
N ARG A 102 16.52 4.13 2.36
CA ARG A 102 17.67 4.65 1.60
C ARG A 102 17.39 6.07 1.16
N ALA A 103 18.46 6.83 0.97
CA ALA A 103 18.39 8.15 0.36
C ALA A 103 17.56 8.13 -0.92
N TYR A 104 16.77 9.17 -1.13
CA TYR A 104 15.97 9.34 -2.34
C TYR A 104 16.87 9.26 -3.60
N PRO A 105 16.60 8.35 -4.55
CA PRO A 105 17.42 8.22 -5.75
C PRO A 105 17.31 9.44 -6.66
N GLU A 106 18.44 10.03 -7.06
CA GLU A 106 18.50 11.20 -7.96
C GLU A 106 17.84 10.97 -9.32
N ALA A 107 17.78 9.72 -9.79
CA ALA A 107 17.17 9.36 -11.06
C ALA A 107 15.63 9.40 -11.05
N LEU A 108 14.99 9.55 -9.88
CA LEU A 108 13.54 9.57 -9.77
C LEU A 108 12.95 10.96 -10.07
N GLU A 109 12.31 11.06 -11.23
CA GLU A 109 11.51 12.23 -11.60
C GLU A 109 10.02 12.01 -11.24
N LEU A 110 9.65 12.48 -10.06
CA LEU A 110 8.31 12.37 -9.49
C LEU A 110 7.70 13.75 -9.26
N SER A 111 6.38 13.84 -9.46
CA SER A 111 5.59 15.01 -9.09
C SER A 111 5.52 15.15 -7.56
N PRO A 112 5.18 16.35 -7.02
CA PRO A 112 5.10 16.54 -5.57
C PRO A 112 4.16 15.56 -4.86
N GLN A 113 3.04 15.18 -5.49
CA GLN A 113 2.10 14.22 -4.93
C GLN A 113 2.67 12.80 -4.90
N GLU A 114 3.40 12.41 -5.95
CA GLU A 114 4.09 11.12 -6.01
C GLU A 114 5.21 11.03 -4.96
N ILE A 115 5.98 12.11 -4.77
CA ILE A 115 7.01 12.17 -3.70
C ILE A 115 6.34 11.95 -2.34
N GLY A 116 5.28 12.72 -2.04
CA GLY A 116 4.53 12.60 -0.80
C GLY A 116 3.97 11.20 -0.56
N ALA A 117 3.56 10.50 -1.63
CA ALA A 117 3.03 9.15 -1.51
C ALA A 117 4.09 8.13 -1.03
N ILE A 118 5.37 8.33 -1.34
CA ILE A 118 6.45 7.36 -1.04
C ILE A 118 7.42 7.82 0.07
N GLU A 119 7.11 8.90 0.79
CA GLU A 119 7.91 9.41 1.91
C GLU A 119 8.19 8.38 3.00
N SER A 120 7.26 7.44 3.22
CA SER A 120 7.44 6.36 4.19
C SER A 120 8.48 5.33 3.75
N VAL A 121 8.81 5.25 2.46
CA VAL A 121 9.70 4.25 1.86
C VAL A 121 11.16 4.72 1.81
N PHE A 122 11.36 6.00 1.52
CA PHE A 122 12.69 6.58 1.35
C PHE A 122 13.09 7.47 2.53
N ASP A 123 14.40 7.70 2.64
CA ASP A 123 14.97 8.75 3.45
C ASP A 123 15.00 10.04 2.62
N MET A 124 14.24 11.03 3.08
CA MET A 124 14.05 12.31 2.38
C MET A 124 15.03 13.38 2.85
N SER A 125 15.91 13.10 3.82
CA SER A 125 16.85 14.09 4.35
C SER A 125 17.82 14.66 3.30
N SER A 126 18.00 14.00 2.15
CA SER A 126 18.76 14.57 1.02
C SER A 126 18.03 15.66 0.24
N LEU A 127 16.72 15.82 0.47
CA LEU A 127 15.86 16.84 -0.15
C LEU A 127 15.53 18.00 0.80
N GLU A 128 15.89 17.86 2.08
CA GLU A 128 15.71 18.87 3.12
C GLU A 128 16.99 19.71 3.22
N ASP A 129 16.91 20.99 2.85
CA ASP A 129 17.99 21.99 3.06
C ASP A 129 18.11 22.42 4.54
#